data_AF-C0QS51-F1
#
_entry.id   AF-C0QS51-F1
#
_cell.length_a   1.000
_cell.length_b   1.000
_cell.length_c   1.000
_cell.angle_alpha   90.00
_cell.angle_beta   90.00
_cell.angle_gamma   90.00
#
_symmetry.space_group_name_H-M   'P 1'
#
loop_
_entity.id
_entity.type
_entity.pdbx_description
1 polymer ?
#
loop_
_entity_poly.entity_id
_entity_poly.type
_entity_poly.pdbx_seq_one_letter_code
_entity_poly.pdbx_strand_id
1 'polypeptide(L)'
;MADKFSDVLQTVVRDSGSDGAILVSTDGLAIASVLPEDVDEDRVAAMGAAILSLGERVTAELEKGELEQLYVKGSKGYMIFTGIKDLAVLGVLAPSNAKLGLLLMEIKRAAKKIEELLG
;
A
#
# COMPACT_ATOMS: atom_id res chain seq x y z
N MET A 1 2.01 9.68 16.83
CA MET A 1 1.97 8.29 16.33
C MET A 1 1.83 8.29 14.82
N ALA A 2 0.89 9.06 14.27
CA ALA A 2 0.78 9.36 12.84
C ALA A 2 2.10 9.85 12.21
N ASP A 3 2.84 10.74 12.88
CA ASP A 3 4.12 11.29 12.36
C ASP A 3 5.15 10.20 12.02
N LYS A 4 5.22 9.12 12.82
CA LYS A 4 6.17 8.03 12.57
C LYS A 4 5.83 7.25 11.30
N PHE A 5 4.55 7.09 10.98
CA PHE A 5 4.13 6.44 9.74
C PHE A 5 4.38 7.35 8.54
N SER A 6 4.10 8.65 8.67
CA SER A 6 4.40 9.64 7.63
C SER A 6 5.88 9.61 7.23
N ASP A 7 6.82 9.51 8.17
CA ASP A 7 8.26 9.41 7.87
C ASP A 7 8.60 8.16 7.02
N VAL A 8 7.94 7.02 7.32
CA VAL A 8 8.14 5.79 6.55
C VAL A 8 7.55 5.93 5.14
N LEU A 9 6.35 6.52 5.03
CA LEU A 9 5.70 6.77 3.76
C LEU A 9 6.50 7.75 2.88
N GLN A 10 7.04 8.82 3.45
CA GLN A 10 7.93 9.74 2.72
C GLN A 10 9.20 9.05 2.24
N THR A 11 9.76 8.15 3.05
CA THR A 11 10.95 7.37 2.69
C THR A 11 10.66 6.44 1.51
N VAL A 12 9.56 5.68 1.54
CA VAL A 12 9.23 4.78 0.41
C VAL A 12 8.94 5.58 -0.85
N VAL A 13 8.23 6.71 -0.77
CA VAL A 13 7.95 7.58 -1.91
C VAL A 13 9.25 8.07 -2.56
N ARG A 14 10.15 8.63 -1.75
CA ARG A 14 11.44 9.16 -2.21
C ARG A 14 12.35 8.07 -2.79
N ASP A 15 12.53 6.96 -2.08
CA ASP A 15 13.56 5.97 -2.41
C ASP A 15 13.13 5.04 -3.55
N SER A 16 11.82 4.88 -3.78
CA SER A 16 11.28 4.13 -4.91
C SER A 16 10.95 4.97 -6.15
N GLY A 17 10.88 6.30 -6.01
CA GLY A 17 10.38 7.19 -7.06
C GLY A 17 8.88 7.00 -7.33
N SER A 18 8.13 6.68 -6.29
CA SER A 18 6.66 6.54 -6.34
C SER A 18 5.98 7.91 -6.33
N ASP A 19 4.75 7.97 -6.80
CA ASP A 19 3.93 9.19 -6.81
C ASP A 19 3.32 9.46 -5.42
N GLY A 20 3.07 8.40 -4.65
CA GLY A 20 2.52 8.51 -3.30
C GLY A 20 2.37 7.17 -2.59
N ALA A 21 2.09 7.24 -1.29
CA ALA A 21 1.82 6.08 -0.46
C ALA A 21 0.77 6.40 0.61
N ILE A 22 0.02 5.39 1.04
CA ILE A 22 -1.01 5.50 2.06
C ILE A 22 -1.00 4.25 2.94
N LEU A 23 -1.18 4.44 4.24
CA LEU A 23 -1.41 3.37 5.21
C LEU A 23 -2.88 3.41 5.63
N VAL A 24 -3.56 2.28 5.50
CA VAL A 24 -5.01 2.15 5.75
C VAL A 24 -5.24 1.08 6.81
N SER A 25 -6.19 1.28 7.71
CA SER A 25 -6.63 0.24 8.65
C SER A 25 -7.44 -0.85 7.95
N THR A 26 -7.65 -1.98 8.63
CA THR A 26 -8.58 -3.03 8.18
C THR A 26 -10.01 -2.53 7.97
N ASP A 27 -10.35 -1.41 8.58
CA ASP A 27 -11.69 -0.82 8.59
C ASP A 27 -11.88 0.15 7.41
N GLY A 28 -10.84 0.34 6.59
CA GLY A 28 -10.86 1.24 5.43
C GLY A 28 -10.63 2.71 5.77
N LEU A 29 -10.05 3.01 6.94
CA LEU A 29 -9.72 4.39 7.35
C LEU A 29 -8.23 4.69 7.13
N ALA A 30 -7.93 5.88 6.62
CA ALA A 30 -6.54 6.32 6.47
C ALA A 30 -5.88 6.53 7.84
N ILE A 31 -4.71 5.90 8.05
CA ILE A 31 -3.86 6.08 9.23
C ILE A 31 -2.85 7.19 8.99
N ALA A 32 -2.25 7.20 7.80
CA ALA A 32 -1.32 8.22 7.32
C ALA A 32 -1.25 8.16 5.79
N SER A 33 -0.98 9.31 5.16
CA SER A 33 -0.87 9.41 3.70
C SER A 33 0.24 10.38 3.29
N VAL A 34 0.87 10.08 2.16
CA VAL A 34 1.78 10.96 1.41
C VAL A 34 1.36 10.82 -0.03
N LEU A 35 0.33 11.57 -0.42
CA LEU A 35 -0.31 11.49 -1.73
C LEU A 35 -0.18 12.81 -2.48
N PRO A 36 -0.26 12.80 -3.82
CA PRO A 36 -0.43 14.02 -4.60
C PRO A 36 -1.65 14.83 -4.15
N GLU A 37 -1.59 16.16 -4.25
CA GLU A 37 -2.67 17.05 -3.77
C GLU A 37 -4.02 16.82 -4.46
N ASP A 38 -4.03 16.26 -5.66
CA ASP A 38 -5.23 15.94 -6.44
C ASP A 38 -5.84 14.56 -6.10
N VAL A 39 -5.21 13.80 -5.20
CA VAL A 39 -5.66 12.47 -4.80
C VAL A 39 -6.34 12.53 -3.42
N ASP A 40 -7.61 12.18 -3.42
CA ASP A 40 -8.44 12.06 -2.21
C ASP A 40 -8.08 10.78 -1.44
N GLU A 41 -7.58 10.95 -0.22
CA GLU A 41 -7.13 9.83 0.63
C GLU A 41 -8.26 8.88 1.03
N ASP A 42 -9.45 9.40 1.34
CA ASP A 42 -10.62 8.59 1.75
C ASP A 42 -11.08 7.71 0.58
N ARG A 43 -11.03 8.24 -0.64
CA ARG A 43 -11.32 7.45 -1.84
C ARG A 43 -10.30 6.33 -2.04
N VAL A 44 -9.01 6.61 -1.91
CA VAL A 44 -7.96 5.58 -2.07
C VAL A 44 -8.10 4.50 -1.00
N ALA A 45 -8.38 4.89 0.26
CA ALA A 45 -8.59 3.97 1.36
C ALA A 45 -9.81 3.05 1.12
N ALA A 46 -10.95 3.61 0.75
CA ALA A 46 -12.16 2.84 0.45
C ALA A 46 -11.98 1.89 -0.74
N MET A 47 -11.34 2.34 -1.83
CA MET A 47 -11.03 1.49 -2.98
C MET A 47 -10.07 0.36 -2.60
N GLY A 48 -9.05 0.66 -1.80
CA GLY A 48 -8.09 -0.32 -1.29
C GLY A 48 -8.78 -1.41 -0.48
N ALA A 49 -9.59 -1.03 0.52
CA ALA A 49 -10.34 -1.97 1.34
C ALA A 49 -11.21 -2.91 0.49
N ALA A 50 -11.97 -2.36 -0.47
CA ALA A 50 -12.82 -3.17 -1.34
C ALA A 50 -12.02 -4.17 -2.21
N ILE A 51 -10.91 -3.72 -2.81
CA ILE A 51 -10.07 -4.57 -3.67
C ILE A 51 -9.36 -5.66 -2.86
N LEU A 52 -8.95 -5.37 -1.62
CA LEU A 52 -8.30 -6.34 -0.75
C LEU A 52 -9.27 -7.44 -0.32
N SER A 53 -10.49 -7.08 0.11
CA SER A 53 -11.52 -8.07 0.43
C SER A 53 -11.82 -8.99 -0.75
N LEU A 54 -11.81 -8.45 -1.98
CA LEU A 54 -11.94 -9.27 -3.19
C LEU A 54 -10.69 -10.14 -3.44
N GLY A 55 -9.50 -9.59 -3.24
CA GLY A 55 -8.23 -10.32 -3.40
C GLY A 55 -8.12 -11.50 -2.44
N GLU A 56 -8.43 -11.30 -1.15
CA GLU A 56 -8.45 -12.34 -0.12
C GLU A 56 -9.44 -13.45 -0.48
N ARG A 57 -10.62 -13.08 -0.98
CA ARG A 57 -11.59 -14.05 -1.46
C ARG A 57 -11.05 -14.84 -2.65
N VAL A 58 -10.40 -14.17 -3.61
CA VAL A 58 -9.80 -14.84 -4.77
C VAL A 58 -8.71 -15.84 -4.34
N THR A 59 -7.84 -15.46 -3.40
CA THR A 59 -6.77 -16.37 -2.94
C THR A 59 -7.31 -17.55 -2.14
N ALA A 60 -8.35 -17.32 -1.32
CA ALA A 60 -9.02 -18.38 -0.59
C ALA A 60 -9.73 -19.39 -1.52
N GLU A 61 -10.57 -18.90 -2.44
CA GLU A 61 -11.38 -19.74 -3.34
C GLU A 61 -10.53 -20.51 -4.37
N LEU A 62 -9.38 -19.96 -4.75
CA LEU A 62 -8.46 -20.59 -5.70
C LEU A 62 -7.33 -21.38 -5.03
N GLU A 63 -7.38 -21.59 -3.71
CA GLU A 63 -6.35 -22.31 -2.95
C GLU A 63 -4.94 -21.75 -3.21
N LYS A 64 -4.78 -20.43 -3.03
CA LYS A 64 -3.49 -19.72 -3.15
C LYS A 64 -2.95 -19.22 -1.81
N GLY A 65 -3.62 -19.56 -0.71
CA GLY A 65 -3.23 -19.15 0.63
C GLY A 65 -3.69 -17.73 0.96
N GLU A 66 -2.93 -17.05 1.81
CA GLU A 66 -3.21 -15.68 2.26
C GLU A 66 -2.83 -14.65 1.18
N LEU A 67 -3.60 -13.56 1.10
CA LEU A 67 -3.26 -12.45 0.21
C LEU A 67 -2.07 -11.67 0.78
N GLU A 68 -0.88 -11.91 0.26
CA GLU A 68 0.30 -11.12 0.66
C GLU A 68 0.34 -9.74 -0.03
N GLN A 69 -0.03 -9.69 -1.31
CA GLN A 69 0.14 -8.49 -2.13
C GLN A 69 -0.78 -8.47 -3.36
N LEU A 70 -1.30 -7.29 -3.70
CA LEU A 70 -2.14 -7.06 -4.87
C LEU A 70 -1.55 -5.97 -5.77
N TYR A 71 -1.57 -6.22 -7.08
CA TYR A 71 -0.99 -5.35 -8.10
C TYR A 71 -2.06 -4.93 -9.10
N VAL A 72 -2.30 -3.62 -9.19
CA VAL A 72 -3.14 -3.02 -10.22
C VAL A 72 -2.25 -2.27 -11.20
N LYS A 73 -2.17 -2.76 -12.44
CA LYS A 73 -1.45 -2.10 -13.53
C LYS A 73 -2.43 -1.31 -14.40
N GLY A 74 -2.32 0.01 -14.36
CA GLY A 74 -2.99 0.90 -15.29
C GLY A 74 -2.11 1.28 -16.48
N SER A 75 -2.69 1.91 -17.49
CA SER A 75 -1.94 2.46 -18.63
C SER A 75 -0.97 3.57 -18.23
N LYS A 76 -1.18 4.20 -17.08
CA LYS A 76 -0.38 5.33 -16.57
C LYS A 76 0.53 4.98 -15.39
N GLY A 77 0.44 3.77 -14.84
CA GLY A 77 1.17 3.43 -13.63
C GLY A 77 0.67 2.20 -12.92
N TYR A 78 1.06 2.10 -11.66
CA TYR A 78 0.78 0.99 -10.76
C TYR A 78 0.13 1.50 -9.49
N MET A 79 -0.81 0.72 -8.97
CA MET A 79 -1.23 0.78 -7.57
C MET A 79 -0.91 -0.58 -6.95
N ILE A 80 -0.12 -0.58 -5.88
CA ILE A 80 0.30 -1.80 -5.19
C ILE A 80 -0.23 -1.73 -3.76
N PHE A 81 -0.94 -2.77 -3.33
CA PHE A 81 -1.38 -2.93 -1.95
C PHE A 81 -0.66 -4.11 -1.31
N THR A 82 -0.10 -3.90 -0.13
CA THR A 82 0.63 -4.91 0.66
C THR A 82 0.02 -4.99 2.04
N GLY A 83 -0.45 -6.17 2.41
CA GLY A 83 -0.95 -6.43 3.76
C GLY A 83 0.18 -6.33 4.79
N ILE A 84 -0.15 -5.80 5.97
CA ILE A 84 0.74 -5.75 7.13
C ILE A 84 0.06 -6.52 8.25
N LYS A 85 0.27 -7.85 8.23
CA LYS A 85 -0.47 -8.82 9.06
C LYS A 85 -1.99 -8.52 8.97
N ASP A 86 -2.70 -8.64 10.08
CA ASP A 86 -4.12 -8.33 10.23
C ASP A 86 -4.35 -6.90 10.76
N LEU A 87 -3.35 -6.01 10.64
CA LEU A 87 -3.35 -4.71 11.32
C LEU A 87 -3.65 -3.55 10.37
N ALA A 88 -3.04 -3.58 9.18
CA ALA A 88 -3.10 -2.47 8.25
C ALA A 88 -2.71 -2.91 6.83
N VAL A 89 -2.89 -2.00 5.88
CA VAL A 89 -2.54 -2.20 4.48
C VAL A 89 -1.77 -0.99 3.96
N LEU A 90 -0.61 -1.23 3.37
CA LEU A 90 0.19 -0.22 2.68
C LEU A 90 -0.18 -0.17 1.20
N GLY A 91 -0.72 0.94 0.75
CA GLY A 91 -0.94 1.27 -0.67
C GLY A 91 0.18 2.16 -1.21
N VAL A 92 0.67 1.90 -2.42
CA VAL A 92 1.69 2.71 -3.11
C VAL A 92 1.30 2.95 -4.56
N LEU A 93 1.32 4.22 -4.97
CA LEU A 93 1.08 4.69 -6.34
C LEU A 93 2.43 4.92 -7.01
N ALA A 94 2.62 4.40 -8.21
CA ALA A 94 3.87 4.58 -8.94
C ALA A 94 3.65 4.79 -10.44
N PRO A 95 4.56 5.50 -11.13
CA PRO A 95 4.41 5.76 -12.55
C PRO A 95 4.68 4.52 -13.39
N SER A 96 4.26 4.52 -14.66
CA SER A 96 4.38 3.37 -15.58
C SER A 96 5.83 2.97 -15.89
N ASN A 97 6.78 3.88 -15.70
CA ASN A 97 8.21 3.66 -15.86
C ASN A 97 8.92 3.28 -14.55
N ALA A 98 8.17 3.01 -13.46
CA ALA A 98 8.74 2.63 -12.18
C ALA A 98 9.62 1.37 -12.31
N LYS A 99 10.77 1.39 -11.63
CA LYS A 99 11.66 0.23 -11.53
C LYS A 99 11.05 -0.79 -10.57
N LEU A 100 10.18 -1.68 -11.06
CA LEU A 100 9.38 -2.60 -10.23
C LEU A 100 10.19 -3.35 -9.17
N GLY A 101 11.38 -3.86 -9.48
CA GLY A 101 12.21 -4.54 -8.48
C GLY A 101 12.63 -3.64 -7.31
N LEU A 102 12.97 -2.37 -7.57
CA LEU A 102 13.29 -1.38 -6.54
C LEU A 102 12.05 -0.99 -5.74
N LEU A 103 10.94 -0.75 -6.44
CA LEU A 103 9.65 -0.42 -5.82
C LEU A 103 9.24 -1.48 -4.79
N LEU A 104 9.27 -2.75 -5.19
CA LEU A 104 8.91 -3.86 -4.31
C LEU A 104 9.87 -4.06 -3.14
N MET A 105 11.16 -3.82 -3.35
CA MET A 105 12.14 -3.86 -2.27
C MET A 105 11.86 -2.79 -1.21
N GLU A 106 11.57 -1.55 -1.63
CA GLU A 106 11.26 -0.46 -0.70
C GLU A 106 9.90 -0.63 -0.02
N ILE A 107 8.87 -1.13 -0.73
CA ILE A 107 7.59 -1.50 -0.13
C ILE A 107 7.78 -2.54 0.96
N LYS A 108 8.58 -3.59 0.71
CA LYS A 108 8.86 -4.63 1.72
C LYS A 108 9.57 -4.07 2.95
N ARG A 109 10.51 -3.14 2.78
CA ARG A 109 11.20 -2.46 3.89
C ARG A 109 10.24 -1.59 4.69
N ALA A 110 9.39 -0.83 4.01
CA ALA A 110 8.38 0.02 4.64
C ALA A 110 7.36 -0.80 5.42
N ALA A 111 6.82 -1.88 4.82
CA ALA A 111 5.87 -2.78 5.47
C ALA A 111 6.44 -3.35 6.78
N LYS A 112 7.67 -3.87 6.75
CA LYS A 112 8.35 -4.38 7.96
C LYS A 112 8.51 -3.30 9.04
N LYS A 113 8.90 -2.09 8.65
CA LYS A 113 9.09 -0.98 9.60
C LYS A 113 7.76 -0.53 10.20
N ILE A 114 6.69 -0.52 9.41
CA ILE A 114 5.33 -0.20 9.88
C ILE A 114 4.83 -1.29 10.83
N GLU A 115 5.07 -2.57 10.50
CA GLU A 115 4.77 -3.70 11.38
C GLU A 115 5.40 -3.52 12.76
N GLU A 116 6.71 -3.22 12.81
CA GLU A 116 7.43 -2.96 14.07
C GLU A 116 6.87 -1.75 14.85
N LEU A 117 6.28 -0.77 14.16
CA LEU A 117 5.67 0.41 14.78
C LEU A 117 4.25 0.14 15.32
N LEU A 118 3.54 -0.82 14.74
CA LEU A 118 2.20 -1.22 15.18
C LEU A 118 2.24 -2.21 16.35
N GLY A 119 3.29 -3.02 16.46
CA GLY A 119 3.52 -4.00 17.53
C GLY A 119 3.26 -5.45 17.10
#